data_AF-A0A396GFF4-F1
#
_entry.id   AF-A0A396GFF4-F1
#
_cell.length_a   1.000
_cell.length_b   1.000
_cell.length_c   1.000
_cell.angle_alpha   90.00
_cell.angle_beta   90.00
_cell.angle_gamma   90.00
#
_symmetry.space_group_name_H-M   'P 1'
#
loop_
_entity.id
_entity.type
_entity.pdbx_description
1 polymer ?
#
loop_
_entity_poly.entity_id
_entity_poly.type
_entity_poly.pdbx_seq_one_letter_code
_entity_poly.pdbx_strand_id
1 'polypeptide(L)'
;MSSFFLLVFLIIQTWPMKLEAQKNIFILAGQSNMAGRGGVVNDTTTGVTTWDGVVPLQCQPNPSIMKLNANLKWVEAHEPLHEDIDTLKTNGVGPGMAFAKHVLEKNSGLGLVGLVPCAIGGTNISEWERGKVLYNHMMKRVKASLRDDGNIRALLWFQGETDTVILSSWWWLNVVSRALIRGMGTIIYFIVVFLPCIKFWNYDVEPFIVS
;
A
#
# COMPACT_ATOMS: atom_id res chain seq x y z
N MET A 1 -20.78 -70.36 -11.19
CA MET A 1 -21.14 -69.06 -11.78
C MET A 1 -20.56 -67.99 -10.86
N SER A 2 -19.60 -67.22 -11.39
CA SER A 2 -18.62 -66.43 -10.65
C SER A 2 -19.23 -65.16 -10.05
N SER A 3 -18.94 -64.90 -8.77
CA SER A 3 -19.41 -63.75 -8.00
C SER A 3 -18.59 -62.50 -8.37
N PHE A 4 -19.25 -61.48 -8.90
CA PHE A 4 -18.64 -60.19 -9.25
C PHE A 4 -18.64 -59.28 -8.01
N PHE A 5 -17.51 -59.21 -7.29
CA PHE A 5 -17.27 -58.19 -6.29
C PHE A 5 -16.79 -56.90 -7.00
N LEU A 6 -17.69 -55.93 -7.17
CA LEU A 6 -17.35 -54.58 -7.63
C LEU A 6 -16.75 -53.79 -6.46
N LEU A 7 -15.42 -53.80 -6.35
CA LEU A 7 -14.66 -52.91 -5.48
C LEU A 7 -14.67 -51.49 -6.07
N VAL A 8 -15.51 -50.63 -5.52
CA VAL A 8 -15.49 -49.19 -5.78
C VAL A 8 -14.26 -48.60 -5.06
N PHE A 9 -13.18 -48.39 -5.80
CA PHE A 9 -12.04 -47.60 -5.33
C PHE A 9 -12.45 -46.12 -5.30
N LEU A 10 -12.85 -45.63 -4.11
CA LEU A 10 -12.88 -44.21 -3.80
C LEU A 10 -11.44 -43.70 -3.80
N ILE A 11 -10.98 -43.21 -4.95
CA ILE A 11 -9.76 -42.41 -5.04
C ILE A 11 -10.07 -41.09 -4.33
N ILE A 12 -9.76 -41.02 -3.03
CA ILE A 12 -9.64 -39.76 -2.33
C ILE A 12 -8.42 -39.08 -2.95
N GLN A 13 -8.65 -38.31 -4.02
CA GLN A 13 -7.65 -37.36 -4.49
C GLN A 13 -7.49 -36.32 -3.39
N THR A 14 -6.50 -36.52 -2.53
CA THR A 14 -6.02 -35.47 -1.64
C THR A 14 -5.30 -34.46 -2.53
N TRP A 15 -6.05 -33.54 -3.13
CA TRP A 15 -5.46 -32.34 -3.68
C TRP A 15 -4.71 -31.69 -2.52
N PRO A 16 -3.38 -31.50 -2.61
CA PRO A 16 -2.69 -30.74 -1.59
C PRO A 16 -3.37 -29.38 -1.57
N MET A 17 -4.07 -29.04 -0.48
CA MET A 17 -4.48 -27.67 -0.26
C MET A 17 -3.17 -26.89 -0.19
N LYS A 18 -2.83 -26.24 -1.30
CA LYS A 18 -1.78 -25.24 -1.32
C LYS A 18 -2.27 -24.19 -0.35
N LEU A 19 -1.73 -24.18 0.86
CA LEU A 19 -1.87 -23.06 1.78
C LEU A 19 -1.01 -21.94 1.17
N GLU A 20 -1.47 -21.39 0.04
CA GLU A 20 -0.98 -20.12 -0.47
C GLU A 20 -1.22 -19.13 0.66
N ALA A 21 -0.14 -18.73 1.34
CA ALA A 21 -0.22 -17.74 2.39
C ALA A 21 -0.86 -16.49 1.79
N GLN A 22 -2.10 -16.22 2.20
CA GLN A 22 -2.89 -15.09 1.71
C GLN A 22 -2.07 -13.80 1.87
N LYS A 23 -1.90 -13.03 0.79
CA LYS A 23 -1.09 -11.80 0.84
C LYS A 23 -1.90 -10.69 1.50
N ASN A 24 -1.35 -10.05 2.51
CA ASN A 24 -1.95 -8.95 3.24
C ASN A 24 -1.45 -7.64 2.67
N ILE A 25 -2.32 -6.96 1.94
CA ILE A 25 -1.96 -5.85 1.09
C ILE A 25 -2.17 -4.52 1.81
N PHE A 26 -1.14 -3.68 1.77
CA PHE A 26 -1.13 -2.33 2.31
C PHE A 26 -0.78 -1.36 1.18
N ILE A 27 -1.65 -0.39 0.96
CA ILE A 27 -1.47 0.59 -0.10
C ILE A 27 -0.79 1.81 0.51
N LEU A 28 0.25 2.30 -0.15
CA LEU A 28 1.06 3.43 0.30
C LEU A 28 0.84 4.59 -0.66
N ALA A 29 0.03 5.58 -0.28
CA ALA A 29 -0.29 6.71 -1.15
C ALA A 29 -0.19 8.05 -0.42
N GLY A 30 -0.20 9.13 -1.20
CA GLY A 30 0.05 10.49 -0.73
C GLY A 30 1.22 11.11 -1.46
N GLN A 31 2.03 11.90 -0.76
CA GLN A 31 3.10 12.70 -1.37
C GLN A 31 4.52 12.28 -0.95
N SER A 32 5.49 13.20 -1.06
CA SER A 32 6.92 12.95 -0.84
C SER A 32 7.26 12.27 0.48
N ASN A 33 6.53 12.55 1.57
CA ASN A 33 6.77 11.93 2.87
C ASN A 33 6.30 10.46 2.92
N MET A 34 5.30 10.07 2.13
CA MET A 34 5.00 8.65 1.88
C MET A 34 5.99 8.04 0.89
N ALA A 35 6.31 8.76 -0.18
CA ALA A 35 7.20 8.27 -1.23
C ALA A 35 8.61 7.94 -0.68
N GLY A 36 9.08 8.77 0.25
CA GLY A 36 10.33 8.61 0.99
C GLY A 36 11.36 9.66 0.58
N ARG A 37 11.86 10.41 1.56
CA ARG A 37 12.95 11.41 1.39
C ARG A 37 14.03 11.29 2.48
N GLY A 38 13.95 10.27 3.34
CA GLY A 38 14.97 10.03 4.35
C GLY A 38 16.33 9.73 3.70
N GLY A 39 17.38 10.43 4.14
CA GLY A 39 18.73 10.28 3.59
C GLY A 39 18.95 10.94 2.23
N VAL A 40 17.94 11.63 1.65
CA VAL A 40 18.12 12.36 0.39
C VAL A 40 18.79 13.71 0.69
N VAL A 41 19.97 13.91 0.10
CA VAL A 41 20.79 15.12 0.25
C VAL A 41 20.79 15.88 -1.06
N ASN A 42 20.67 17.21 -0.97
CA ASN A 42 20.82 18.10 -2.10
C ASN A 42 22.26 18.61 -2.17
N ASP A 43 22.96 18.33 -3.27
CA ASP A 43 24.26 18.94 -3.53
C ASP A 43 24.04 20.40 -3.95
N THR A 44 24.42 21.32 -3.07
CA THR A 44 24.27 22.77 -3.31
C THR A 44 25.11 23.30 -4.46
N THR A 45 26.12 22.55 -4.91
CA THR A 45 27.03 22.93 -5.99
C THR A 45 26.49 22.49 -7.34
N THR A 46 25.98 21.27 -7.44
CA THR A 46 25.49 20.69 -8.70
C THR A 46 23.97 20.80 -8.87
N GLY A 47 23.23 21.07 -7.79
CA GLY A 47 21.76 21.03 -7.75
C GLY A 47 21.18 19.61 -7.87
N VAL A 48 22.04 18.58 -7.84
CA VAL A 48 21.62 17.18 -7.96
C VAL A 48 21.25 16.65 -6.59
N THR A 49 20.10 15.98 -6.52
CA THR A 49 19.63 15.33 -5.29
C THR A 49 19.97 13.85 -5.33
N THR A 50 20.66 13.34 -4.31
CA THR A 50 21.10 11.94 -4.20
C THR A 50 20.70 11.34 -2.86
N TRP A 51 20.30 10.08 -2.85
CA TRP A 51 20.09 9.34 -1.60
C TRP A 51 21.43 8.80 -1.07
N ASP A 52 21.65 8.87 0.24
CA ASP A 52 22.87 8.41 0.91
C ASP A 52 23.04 6.87 0.95
N GLY A 53 21.98 6.12 0.57
CA GLY A 53 21.99 4.66 0.57
C GLY A 53 21.88 4.02 1.95
N VAL A 54 21.66 4.81 3.01
CA VAL A 54 21.59 4.31 4.38
C VAL A 54 20.19 3.74 4.65
N VAL A 55 20.14 2.43 4.93
CA VAL A 55 18.91 1.72 5.31
C VAL A 55 18.94 1.37 6.80
N PRO A 56 18.06 1.97 7.63
CA PRO A 56 17.94 1.62 9.04
C PRO A 56 17.59 0.15 9.28
N LEU A 57 17.93 -0.40 10.45
CA LEU A 57 17.64 -1.79 10.81
C LEU A 57 16.15 -2.15 10.73
N GLN A 58 15.28 -1.18 10.99
CA GLN A 58 13.83 -1.33 10.93
C GLN A 58 13.31 -1.42 9.48
N CYS A 59 14.09 -0.97 8.50
CA CYS A 59 13.72 -0.95 7.09
C CYS A 59 14.44 -2.02 6.24
N GLN A 60 15.21 -2.91 6.88
CA GLN A 60 15.90 -3.99 6.18
C GLN A 60 14.92 -4.93 5.47
N PRO A 61 15.29 -5.47 4.30
CA PRO A 61 14.45 -6.36 3.52
C PRO A 61 14.15 -7.66 4.27
N ASN A 62 13.03 -8.29 3.91
CA ASN A 62 12.59 -9.56 4.46
C ASN A 62 11.82 -10.32 3.37
N PRO A 63 12.08 -11.62 3.14
CA PRO A 63 11.39 -12.42 2.13
C PRO A 63 9.85 -12.48 2.29
N SER A 64 9.33 -12.15 3.47
CA SER A 64 7.89 -12.08 3.75
C SER A 64 7.28 -10.70 3.48
N ILE A 65 8.07 -9.71 3.06
CA ILE A 65 7.64 -8.36 2.68
C ILE A 65 7.91 -8.16 1.19
N MET A 66 6.83 -8.03 0.43
CA MET A 66 6.85 -7.89 -1.02
C MET A 66 6.42 -6.48 -1.43
N LYS A 67 6.96 -5.97 -2.53
CA LYS A 67 6.56 -4.71 -3.18
C LYS A 67 5.96 -5.02 -4.55
N LEU A 68 4.84 -4.38 -4.88
CA LEU A 68 4.35 -4.37 -6.26
C LEU A 68 5.12 -3.31 -7.05
N ASN A 69 5.99 -3.72 -7.97
CA ASN A 69 6.80 -2.79 -8.77
C ASN A 69 5.98 -2.07 -9.87
N ALA A 70 6.62 -1.18 -10.63
CA ALA A 70 6.01 -0.43 -11.72
C ALA A 70 5.45 -1.35 -12.83
N ASN A 71 6.08 -2.51 -13.02
CA ASN A 71 5.67 -3.54 -13.98
C ASN A 71 4.52 -4.43 -13.47
N LEU A 72 3.92 -4.08 -12.32
CA LEU A 72 2.84 -4.82 -11.67
C LEU A 72 3.22 -6.26 -11.31
N LYS A 73 4.49 -6.47 -10.93
CA LYS A 73 5.02 -7.74 -10.43
C LYS A 73 5.38 -7.60 -8.96
N TRP A 74 5.10 -8.65 -8.18
CA TRP A 74 5.57 -8.76 -6.82
C TRP A 74 7.07 -9.10 -6.82
N VAL A 75 7.85 -8.29 -6.10
CA VAL A 75 9.29 -8.47 -5.87
C VAL A 75 9.57 -8.31 -4.38
N GLU A 76 10.73 -8.78 -3.89
CA GLU A 76 11.14 -8.48 -2.51
C GLU A 76 11.20 -6.96 -2.30
N ALA A 77 10.71 -6.49 -1.15
CA ALA A 77 10.65 -5.06 -0.87
C ALA A 77 12.01 -4.55 -0.37
N HIS A 78 12.52 -3.51 -1.04
CA HIS A 78 13.72 -2.76 -0.64
C HIS A 78 13.40 -1.26 -0.66
N GLU A 79 14.04 -0.48 0.22
CA GLU A 79 14.07 0.98 0.07
C GLU A 79 15.00 1.37 -1.09
N PRO A 80 14.69 2.44 -1.84
CA PRO A 80 13.50 3.29 -1.74
C PRO A 80 12.26 2.64 -2.38
N LEU A 81 11.16 2.49 -1.62
CA LEU A 81 9.97 1.78 -2.11
C LEU A 81 9.33 2.40 -3.37
N HIS A 82 9.44 3.72 -3.55
CA HIS A 82 8.83 4.46 -4.65
C HIS A 82 9.78 4.81 -5.80
N GLU A 83 11.00 4.26 -5.84
CA GLU A 83 12.01 4.56 -6.86
C GLU A 83 11.51 4.45 -8.31
N ASP A 84 10.66 3.46 -8.59
CA ASP A 84 10.11 3.14 -9.90
C ASP A 84 8.68 3.69 -10.09
N ILE A 85 8.17 4.43 -9.08
CA ILE A 85 6.82 4.99 -9.05
C ILE A 85 6.87 6.52 -9.12
N ASP A 86 7.58 7.17 -8.20
CA ASP A 86 7.80 8.63 -8.14
C ASP A 86 9.09 9.00 -8.89
N THR A 87 9.14 8.63 -10.18
CA THR A 87 10.35 8.64 -11.02
C THR A 87 10.91 10.03 -11.32
N LEU A 88 10.12 11.09 -11.10
CA LEU A 88 10.55 12.47 -11.32
C LEU A 88 11.34 13.06 -10.15
N LYS A 89 11.51 12.29 -9.06
CA LYS A 89 12.12 12.74 -7.82
C LYS A 89 13.10 11.68 -7.31
N THR A 90 14.18 12.12 -6.68
CA THR A 90 15.04 11.21 -5.91
C THR A 90 14.28 10.74 -4.67
N ASN A 91 14.11 9.43 -4.56
CA ASN A 91 13.46 8.78 -3.43
C ASN A 91 14.52 8.27 -2.45
N GLY A 92 14.19 8.32 -1.17
CA GLY A 92 14.97 7.71 -0.09
C GLY A 92 14.06 6.89 0.81
N VAL A 93 14.43 6.76 2.08
CA VAL A 93 13.65 5.97 3.04
C VAL A 93 12.29 6.61 3.28
N GLY A 94 11.23 5.80 3.18
CA GLY A 94 9.86 6.13 3.59
C GLY A 94 9.39 5.34 4.82
N PRO A 95 8.11 5.43 5.20
CA PRO A 95 7.58 4.70 6.36
C PRO A 95 7.24 3.23 6.06
N GLY A 96 7.20 2.83 4.79
CA GLY A 96 6.61 1.56 4.36
C GLY A 96 7.32 0.31 4.90
N MET A 97 8.65 0.26 4.83
CA MET A 97 9.40 -0.91 5.29
C MET A 97 9.34 -1.08 6.81
N ALA A 98 9.53 0.01 7.57
CA ALA A 98 9.41 -0.01 9.03
C ALA A 98 8.01 -0.43 9.49
N PHE A 99 6.97 0.07 8.83
CA PHE A 99 5.59 -0.35 9.07
C PHE A 99 5.39 -1.84 8.80
N ALA A 100 5.81 -2.34 7.63
CA ALA A 100 5.63 -3.73 7.24
C ALA A 100 6.33 -4.70 8.20
N LYS A 101 7.57 -4.37 8.59
CA LYS A 101 8.33 -5.14 9.58
C LYS A 101 7.61 -5.19 10.92
N HIS A 102 7.16 -4.03 11.42
CA HIS A 102 6.45 -3.97 12.70
C HIS A 102 5.15 -4.79 12.69
N VAL A 103 4.38 -4.73 11.60
CA VAL A 103 3.14 -5.49 11.45
C VAL A 103 3.40 -7.01 11.44
N LEU A 104 4.46 -7.47 10.74
CA LEU A 104 4.88 -8.88 10.77
C LEU A 104 5.31 -9.34 12.16
N GLU A 105 6.11 -8.53 12.86
CA GLU A 105 6.60 -8.83 14.21
C GLU A 105 5.44 -8.93 15.23
N LYS A 106 4.39 -8.13 15.06
CA LYS A 106 3.21 -8.15 15.93
C LYS A 106 2.21 -9.25 15.60
N ASN A 107 2.20 -9.76 14.37
CA ASN A 107 1.30 -10.82 13.93
C ASN A 107 2.07 -11.88 13.12
N SER A 108 2.71 -12.82 13.81
CA SER A 108 3.49 -13.90 13.18
C SER A 108 2.65 -14.82 12.29
N GLY A 109 1.33 -14.89 12.51
CA GLY A 109 0.38 -15.63 11.67
C GLY A 109 -0.17 -14.85 10.48
N LEU A 110 0.26 -13.60 10.26
CA LEU A 110 -0.29 -12.76 9.19
C LEU A 110 -0.04 -13.39 7.81
N GLY A 111 1.13 -13.99 7.60
CA GLY A 111 1.58 -14.46 6.30
C GLY A 111 2.35 -13.38 5.55
N LEU A 112 2.25 -13.34 4.22
CA LEU A 112 2.96 -12.38 3.39
C LEU A 112 2.38 -10.98 3.53
N VAL A 113 3.25 -9.98 3.63
CA VAL A 113 2.90 -8.56 3.57
C VAL A 113 3.21 -8.02 2.18
N GLY A 114 2.21 -7.45 1.51
CA GLY A 114 2.35 -6.84 0.19
C GLY A 114 2.20 -5.32 0.26
N LEU A 115 3.23 -4.59 -0.15
CA LEU A 115 3.23 -3.13 -0.25
C LEU A 115 2.90 -2.70 -1.68
N VAL A 116 1.96 -1.78 -1.82
CA VAL A 116 1.57 -1.20 -3.11
C VAL A 116 1.92 0.29 -3.12
N PRO A 117 3.16 0.65 -3.48
CA PRO A 117 3.59 2.05 -3.53
C PRO A 117 2.85 2.79 -4.63
N CYS A 118 2.26 3.93 -4.30
CA CYS A 118 1.47 4.78 -5.20
C CYS A 118 1.74 6.27 -5.01
N ALA A 119 2.46 6.69 -3.96
CA ALA A 119 2.67 8.09 -3.65
C ALA A 119 3.51 8.81 -4.72
N ILE A 120 3.21 10.10 -4.93
CA ILE A 120 3.88 10.97 -5.91
C ILE A 120 4.23 12.30 -5.24
N GLY A 121 5.50 12.70 -5.30
CA GLY A 121 5.98 13.88 -4.59
C GLY A 121 5.48 15.21 -5.18
N GLY A 122 5.03 16.12 -4.30
CA GLY A 122 4.66 17.49 -4.66
C GLY A 122 3.22 17.67 -5.15
N THR A 123 2.37 16.66 -4.99
CA THR A 123 0.97 16.71 -5.43
C THR A 123 0.04 17.27 -4.36
N ASN A 124 -0.97 18.02 -4.79
CA ASN A 124 -2.09 18.49 -3.97
C ASN A 124 -3.18 17.43 -3.84
N ILE A 125 -3.99 17.50 -2.79
CA ILE A 125 -5.10 16.56 -2.59
C ILE A 125 -6.11 16.61 -3.74
N SER A 126 -6.30 17.78 -4.36
CA SER A 126 -7.20 17.94 -5.49
C SER A 126 -6.77 17.08 -6.68
N GLU A 127 -5.48 16.80 -6.87
CA GLU A 127 -4.99 15.91 -7.95
C GLU A 127 -5.33 14.43 -7.72
N TRP A 128 -5.70 14.08 -6.48
CA TRP A 128 -6.10 12.74 -6.05
C TRP A 128 -7.61 12.50 -6.06
N GLU A 129 -8.39 13.47 -6.55
CA GLU A 129 -9.84 13.30 -6.72
C GLU A 129 -10.17 12.11 -7.63
N ARG A 130 -11.31 11.48 -7.35
CA ARG A 130 -11.81 10.34 -8.13
C ARG A 130 -11.90 10.71 -9.61
N GLY A 131 -11.33 9.84 -10.45
CA GLY A 131 -11.32 10.03 -11.90
C GLY A 131 -10.11 10.80 -12.43
N LYS A 132 -9.32 11.46 -11.57
CA LYS A 132 -8.05 12.07 -11.97
C LYS A 132 -6.94 11.02 -12.13
N VAL A 133 -5.84 11.46 -12.74
CA VAL A 133 -4.72 10.60 -13.15
C VAL A 133 -4.14 9.82 -11.97
N LEU A 134 -3.83 10.50 -10.86
CA LEU A 134 -3.21 9.87 -9.68
C LEU A 134 -4.13 8.82 -9.04
N TYR A 135 -5.40 9.17 -8.87
CA TYR A 135 -6.42 8.24 -8.38
C TYR A 135 -6.54 7.00 -9.29
N ASN A 136 -6.62 7.20 -10.61
CA ASN A 136 -6.77 6.10 -11.56
C ASN A 136 -5.52 5.20 -11.59
N HIS A 137 -4.32 5.79 -11.48
CA HIS A 137 -3.07 5.04 -11.38
C HIS A 137 -3.02 4.20 -10.10
N MET A 138 -3.36 4.77 -8.95
CA MET A 138 -3.47 4.03 -7.69
C MET A 138 -4.46 2.87 -7.84
N MET A 139 -5.67 3.13 -8.33
CA MET A 139 -6.69 2.08 -8.48
C MET A 139 -6.28 0.99 -9.47
N LYS A 140 -5.53 1.31 -10.53
CA LYS A 140 -4.95 0.31 -11.44
C LYS A 140 -4.00 -0.64 -10.70
N ARG A 141 -3.15 -0.09 -9.83
CA ARG A 141 -2.18 -0.86 -9.03
C ARG A 141 -2.87 -1.70 -7.95
N VAL A 142 -3.87 -1.13 -7.28
CA VAL A 142 -4.74 -1.85 -6.32
C VAL A 142 -5.45 -3.03 -6.98
N LYS A 143 -6.00 -2.86 -8.19
CA LYS A 143 -6.62 -3.97 -8.92
C LYS A 143 -5.61 -5.05 -9.33
N ALA A 144 -4.38 -4.65 -9.66
CA ALA A 144 -3.34 -5.60 -10.01
C ALA A 144 -2.86 -6.42 -8.79
N SER A 145 -2.75 -5.79 -7.62
CA SER A 145 -2.30 -6.46 -6.40
C SER A 145 -3.26 -7.56 -5.92
N LEU A 146 -4.56 -7.45 -6.26
CA LEU A 146 -5.59 -8.42 -5.90
C LEU A 146 -5.62 -9.69 -6.77
N ARG A 147 -4.86 -9.75 -7.87
CA ARG A 147 -4.93 -10.88 -8.83
C ARG A 147 -4.40 -12.20 -8.29
N ASP A 148 -3.52 -12.17 -7.29
CA ASP A 148 -2.84 -13.35 -6.74
C ASP A 148 -3.33 -13.67 -5.31
N ASP A 149 -4.65 -13.74 -5.11
CA ASP A 149 -5.32 -14.02 -3.84
C ASP A 149 -4.90 -13.07 -2.69
N GLY A 150 -4.77 -11.79 -3.04
CA GLY A 150 -4.45 -10.72 -2.10
C GLY A 150 -5.68 -10.20 -1.36
N ASN A 151 -5.48 -9.76 -0.11
CA ASN A 151 -6.50 -9.11 0.69
C ASN A 151 -6.02 -7.73 1.17
N ILE A 152 -6.71 -6.67 0.78
CA ILE A 152 -6.40 -5.31 1.21
C ILE A 152 -6.74 -5.16 2.68
N ARG A 153 -5.73 -4.81 3.48
CA ARG A 153 -5.87 -4.58 4.93
C ARG A 153 -5.98 -3.10 5.26
N ALA A 154 -5.21 -2.25 4.60
CA ALA A 154 -5.21 -0.81 4.88
C ALA A 154 -4.71 0.04 3.71
N LEU A 155 -5.03 1.33 3.79
CA LEU A 155 -4.47 2.39 2.96
C LEU A 155 -3.76 3.35 3.92
N LEU A 156 -2.44 3.42 3.79
CA LEU A 156 -1.61 4.39 4.48
C LEU A 156 -1.54 5.63 3.58
N TRP A 157 -2.03 6.75 4.11
CA TRP A 157 -2.15 8.00 3.38
C TRP A 157 -1.34 9.10 4.09
N PHE A 158 -0.23 9.53 3.49
CA PHE A 158 0.57 10.63 4.05
C PHE A 158 0.65 11.76 3.03
N GLN A 159 -0.20 12.76 3.23
CA GLN A 159 -0.37 13.90 2.34
C GLN A 159 -0.90 15.11 3.12
N GLY A 160 -0.61 16.31 2.63
CA GLY A 160 -1.30 17.53 3.03
C GLY A 160 -0.38 18.74 3.11
N GLU A 161 0.93 18.56 3.02
CA GLU A 161 1.91 19.63 3.17
C GLU A 161 1.71 20.71 2.10
N THR A 162 1.47 20.33 0.84
CA THR A 162 1.23 21.30 -0.25
C THR A 162 -0.15 21.96 -0.16
N ASP A 163 -1.07 21.39 0.62
CA ASP A 163 -2.42 21.93 0.83
C ASP A 163 -2.50 22.91 2.01
N THR A 164 -1.48 22.95 2.88
CA THR A 164 -1.42 23.86 4.04
C THR A 164 -1.33 25.34 3.67
N VAL A 165 -1.03 25.65 2.41
CA VAL A 165 -0.92 27.03 1.91
C VAL A 165 -2.28 27.65 1.59
N ILE A 166 -3.37 26.85 1.54
CA ILE A 166 -4.70 27.32 1.14
C ILE A 166 -5.76 26.91 2.19
N LEU A 167 -6.47 27.90 2.77
CA LEU A 167 -7.48 27.68 3.82
C LEU A 167 -8.67 26.77 3.41
N SER A 168 -9.02 26.71 2.11
CA SER A 168 -10.12 25.88 1.61
C SER A 168 -9.81 24.39 1.50
N SER A 169 -8.55 23.98 1.68
CA SER A 169 -8.12 22.60 1.48
C SER A 169 -8.71 21.62 2.50
N TRP A 170 -9.08 22.11 3.68
CA TRP A 170 -9.71 21.31 4.74
C TRP A 170 -11.02 20.64 4.32
N TRP A 171 -11.81 21.27 3.46
CA TRP A 171 -13.03 20.67 2.91
C TRP A 171 -12.69 19.57 1.90
N TRP A 172 -11.70 19.80 1.04
CA TRP A 172 -11.24 18.83 0.04
C TRP A 172 -10.67 17.55 0.66
N LEU A 173 -9.94 17.66 1.77
CA LEU A 173 -9.45 16.49 2.52
C LEU A 173 -10.59 15.55 2.92
N ASN A 174 -11.71 16.12 3.39
CA ASN A 174 -12.88 15.33 3.80
C ASN A 174 -13.60 14.69 2.61
N VAL A 175 -13.68 15.39 1.48
CA VAL A 175 -14.33 14.89 0.25
C VAL A 175 -13.50 13.77 -0.38
N VAL A 176 -12.19 13.96 -0.52
CA VAL A 176 -11.31 12.97 -1.15
C VAL A 176 -11.14 11.73 -0.29
N SER A 177 -11.01 11.87 1.04
CA SER A 177 -10.99 10.71 1.95
C SER A 177 -12.26 9.86 1.80
N ARG A 178 -13.44 10.49 1.76
CA ARG A 178 -14.72 9.77 1.55
C ARG A 178 -14.80 9.11 0.17
N ALA A 179 -14.27 9.74 -0.88
CA ALA A 179 -14.27 9.18 -2.22
C ALA A 179 -13.30 8.00 -2.38
N LEU A 180 -12.12 8.06 -1.74
CA LEU A 180 -11.14 6.98 -1.71
C LEU A 180 -11.71 5.75 -0.99
N ILE A 181 -12.30 5.95 0.20
CA ILE A 181 -12.92 4.87 0.98
C ILE A 181 -14.05 4.18 0.20
N ARG A 182 -14.96 4.94 -0.41
CA ARG A 182 -16.08 4.38 -1.19
C ARG A 182 -15.63 3.65 -2.46
N GLY A 183 -14.50 4.03 -3.05
CA GLY A 183 -13.99 3.43 -4.28
C GLY A 183 -13.37 2.05 -4.10
N MET A 184 -12.98 1.68 -2.88
CA MET A 184 -12.21 0.47 -2.60
C MET A 184 -13.05 -0.71 -2.10
N GLY A 185 -14.30 -0.49 -1.70
CA GLY A 185 -15.29 -1.55 -1.46
C GLY A 185 -15.13 -2.38 -0.19
N THR A 186 -14.16 -2.09 0.67
CA THR A 186 -13.87 -2.83 1.92
C THR A 186 -13.57 -1.85 3.07
N ILE A 187 -13.80 -2.26 4.33
CA ILE A 187 -13.38 -1.52 5.52
C ILE A 187 -11.84 -1.43 5.50
N ILE A 188 -11.33 -0.20 5.40
CA ILE A 188 -9.91 0.09 5.27
C ILE A 188 -9.53 1.01 6.42
N TYR A 189 -8.55 0.59 7.22
CA TYR A 189 -7.91 1.51 8.14
C TYR A 189 -7.20 2.57 7.32
N PHE A 190 -7.66 3.82 7.47
CA PHE A 190 -7.17 4.97 6.75
C PHE A 190 -6.29 5.76 7.70
N ILE A 191 -4.99 5.45 7.72
CA ILE A 191 -4.04 6.20 8.56
C ILE A 191 -3.67 7.45 7.78
N VAL A 192 -4.25 8.58 8.18
CA VAL A 192 -3.83 9.88 7.65
C VAL A 192 -2.83 10.54 8.58
N VAL A 193 -1.64 10.83 8.06
CA VAL A 193 -0.66 11.67 8.76
C VAL A 193 -0.70 13.06 8.13
N PHE A 194 -1.26 14.04 8.83
CA PHE A 194 -1.21 15.46 8.47
C PHE A 194 -0.23 16.19 9.40
N LEU A 195 0.80 16.81 8.85
CA LEU A 195 1.53 17.89 9.53
C LEU A 195 0.76 19.20 9.24
N PRO A 196 0.20 19.94 10.23
CA PRO A 196 0.57 20.01 11.65
C PRO A 196 -0.49 19.46 12.65
N CYS A 197 -1.39 18.57 12.24
CA CYS A 197 -2.39 17.98 13.14
C CYS A 197 -2.63 16.50 12.84
N ILE A 198 -2.00 15.62 13.61
CA ILE A 198 -2.30 14.19 13.59
C ILE A 198 -3.76 14.00 14.05
N LYS A 199 -4.65 13.61 13.13
CA LYS A 199 -6.01 13.13 13.46
C LYS A 199 -6.16 11.70 12.94
N PHE A 200 -6.24 10.75 13.86
CA PHE A 200 -6.63 9.38 13.55
C PHE A 200 -8.15 9.35 13.32
N TRP A 201 -8.60 8.86 12.16
CA TRP A 201 -10.02 8.63 11.88
C TRP A 201 -10.30 7.13 11.92
N ASN A 202 -10.92 6.66 13.00
CA ASN A 202 -11.62 5.37 13.01
C ASN A 202 -13.07 5.64 12.61
N TYR A 203 -13.48 5.22 11.42
CA TYR A 203 -14.89 5.18 11.06
C TYR A 203 -15.40 3.76 11.30
N ASP A 204 -15.99 3.53 12.48
CA ASP A 204 -16.99 2.47 12.63
C ASP A 204 -18.21 2.90 11.83
N VAL A 205 -18.53 2.18 10.76
CA VAL A 205 -19.69 2.51 9.92
C VAL A 205 -20.80 1.52 10.27
N GLU A 206 -21.84 1.99 10.97
CA GLU A 206 -23.11 1.27 11.08
C GLU A 206 -23.66 0.91 9.69
N PRO A 207 -24.33 -0.25 9.53
CA PRO A 207 -24.89 -0.66 8.26
C PRO A 207 -26.15 0.18 7.98
N PHE A 208 -26.02 1.16 7.08
CA PHE A 208 -27.20 1.79 6.49
C PHE A 208 -27.82 0.81 5.48
N ILE A 209 -28.84 0.09 5.91
CA ILE A 209 -29.80 -0.58 5.04
C ILE A 209 -30.60 0.52 4.33
N VAL A 210 -30.62 0.49 3.00
CA VAL A 210 -31.57 1.30 2.23
C VAL A 210 -32.35 0.36 1.31
N SER A 211 -33.64 0.24 1.65
CA SER A 211 -34.76 -0.12 0.77
C SER A 211 -34.98 0.90 -0.33
#